data_AF-A0A327T2E2-F1
#
_entry.id   AF-A0A327T2E2-F1
#
_cell.length_a   1.000
_cell.length_b   1.000
_cell.length_c   1.000
_cell.angle_alpha   90.00
_cell.angle_beta   90.00
_cell.angle_gamma   90.00
#
_symmetry.space_group_name_H-M   'P 1'
#
loop_
_entity.id
_entity.type
_entity.pdbx_description
1 polymer ?
#
loop_
_entity_poly.entity_id
_entity_poly.type
_entity_poly.pdbx_seq_one_letter_code
_entity_poly.pdbx_strand_id
1 'polypeptide(L)'
;MRRYSQAGPLPAVDPAAHGAATLGDPLVKVSGELPSLNQVRRVAAAGGLRLVVEHTDGARHTVPLTRTDADERLLVVLGAHGLARPTATRRVFLRCGRKVLELT
;
A
#
# COMPACT_ATOMS: atom_id res chain seq x y z
N MET A 1 0.79 -8.62 17.82
CA MET A 1 0.24 -7.56 16.93
C MET A 1 -0.66 -8.25 15.91
N ARG A 2 -1.91 -7.78 15.69
CA ARG A 2 -2.86 -8.43 14.77
C ARG A 2 -2.42 -8.23 13.31
N ARG A 3 -2.57 -9.26 12.47
CA ARG A 3 -2.30 -9.22 11.03
C ARG A 3 -3.38 -8.45 10.28
N TYR A 4 -3.02 -7.82 9.16
CA TYR A 4 -4.00 -7.16 8.29
C TYR A 4 -4.89 -8.16 7.56
N SER A 5 -4.32 -9.31 7.17
CA SER A 5 -5.09 -10.45 6.64
C SER A 5 -6.18 -10.98 7.57
N GLN A 6 -6.10 -10.66 8.88
CA GLN A 6 -7.06 -11.06 9.91
C GLN A 6 -7.87 -9.88 10.46
N ALA A 7 -7.63 -8.67 9.97
CA ALA A 7 -8.58 -7.57 10.14
C ALA A 7 -9.80 -7.88 9.25
N GLY A 8 -10.98 -7.36 9.60
CA GLY A 8 -12.17 -7.53 8.77
C GLY A 8 -11.99 -6.96 7.34
N PRO A 9 -13.07 -6.86 6.53
CA PRO A 9 -12.93 -6.46 5.13
C PRO A 9 -12.18 -5.13 5.00
N LEU A 10 -11.03 -5.20 4.31
CA LEU A 10 -10.23 -4.04 3.94
C LEU A 10 -10.61 -3.61 2.53
N PRO A 11 -10.49 -2.32 2.19
CA PRO A 11 -10.62 -1.90 0.81
C PRO A 11 -9.48 -2.52 -0.02
N ALA A 12 -9.84 -3.13 -1.14
CA ALA A 12 -8.90 -3.79 -2.04
C ALA A 12 -8.69 -2.97 -3.32
N VAL A 13 -7.46 -2.98 -3.83
CA VAL A 13 -7.04 -2.29 -5.05
C VAL A 13 -6.27 -3.28 -5.90
N ASP A 14 -6.68 -3.46 -7.15
CA ASP A 14 -5.90 -4.17 -8.16
C ASP A 14 -4.81 -3.22 -8.72
N PRO A 15 -3.51 -3.46 -8.45
CA PRO A 15 -2.44 -2.62 -8.98
C PRO A 15 -2.35 -2.63 -10.50
N ALA A 16 -2.81 -3.69 -11.18
CA ALA A 16 -2.83 -3.76 -12.63
C ALA A 16 -3.86 -2.80 -13.22
N ALA A 17 -5.05 -2.70 -12.62
CA ALA A 17 -6.08 -1.74 -13.01
C ALA A 17 -5.67 -0.28 -12.77
N HIS A 18 -4.75 -0.04 -11.82
CA HIS A 18 -4.28 1.30 -11.42
C HIS A 18 -2.82 1.59 -11.78
N GLY A 19 -2.20 0.81 -12.68
CA GLY A 19 -0.75 0.83 -12.82
C GLY A 19 -0.14 2.13 -13.34
N ALA A 20 -0.92 2.94 -14.06
CA ALA A 20 -0.53 4.27 -14.52
C ALA A 20 -0.77 5.37 -13.46
N ALA A 21 -1.55 5.08 -12.42
CA ALA A 21 -1.83 6.02 -11.35
C ALA A 21 -0.66 6.08 -10.36
N THR A 22 -0.53 7.22 -9.68
CA THR A 22 0.44 7.36 -8.59
C THR A 22 0.05 6.49 -7.41
N LEU A 23 1.00 6.08 -6.57
CA LEU A 23 0.73 5.30 -5.37
C LEU A 23 -0.25 6.01 -4.42
N GLY A 24 -0.25 7.34 -4.41
CA GLY A 24 -1.20 8.15 -3.64
C GLY A 24 -2.63 8.14 -4.18
N ASP A 25 -2.85 7.86 -5.47
CA ASP A 25 -4.18 7.96 -6.07
C ASP A 25 -5.18 6.93 -5.52
N PRO A 26 -4.85 5.62 -5.40
CA PRO A 26 -5.74 4.65 -4.76
C PRO A 26 -6.01 4.99 -3.30
N LEU A 27 -5.02 5.56 -2.60
CA LEU A 27 -5.20 6.01 -1.21
C LEU A 27 -6.26 7.10 -1.11
N VAL A 28 -6.28 8.08 -2.00
CA VAL A 28 -7.30 9.13 -2.00
C VAL A 28 -8.66 8.58 -2.44
N LYS A 29 -8.68 7.77 -3.51
CA LYS A 29 -9.93 7.31 -4.16
C LYS A 29 -10.65 6.21 -3.39
N VAL A 30 -9.90 5.27 -2.80
CA VAL A 30 -10.46 4.01 -2.25
C VAL A 30 -10.57 4.08 -0.72
N SER A 31 -9.73 4.88 -0.04
CA SER A 31 -9.85 4.98 1.42
C SER A 31 -11.04 5.81 1.88
N GLY A 32 -11.67 6.60 1.01
CA GLY A 32 -12.83 7.47 1.31
C GLY A 32 -12.57 8.59 2.34
N GLU A 33 -11.38 8.63 2.93
CA GLU A 33 -11.06 9.44 4.10
C GLU A 33 -9.78 10.26 3.95
N LEU A 34 -8.96 9.97 2.93
CA LEU A 34 -7.84 10.84 2.55
C LEU A 34 -8.34 11.90 1.56
N PRO A 35 -8.46 13.17 1.96
CA PRO A 35 -9.05 14.22 1.14
C PRO A 35 -8.16 14.66 -0.03
N SER A 36 -6.85 14.35 -0.03
CA SER A 36 -5.93 14.76 -1.10
C SER A 36 -4.59 14.01 -1.12
N LEU A 37 -3.90 14.08 -2.26
CA LEU A 37 -2.51 13.59 -2.41
C LEU A 37 -1.51 14.32 -1.49
N ASN A 38 -1.75 15.60 -1.21
CA ASN A 38 -0.90 16.35 -0.26
C ASN A 38 -0.95 15.75 1.15
N GLN A 39 -2.09 15.19 1.56
CA GLN A 39 -2.17 14.48 2.83
C GLN A 39 -1.36 13.18 2.79
N VAL A 40 -1.39 12.44 1.68
CA VAL A 40 -0.55 11.23 1.50
C VAL A 40 0.93 11.59 1.62
N ARG A 41 1.38 12.64 0.93
CA ARG A 41 2.77 13.15 0.99
C ARG A 41 3.18 13.53 2.41
N ARG A 42 2.30 14.20 3.17
CA ARG A 42 2.57 14.56 4.57
C ARG A 42 2.73 13.33 5.45
N VAL A 43 1.87 12.33 5.27
CA VAL A 43 1.97 11.06 6.02
C VAL A 43 3.26 10.32 5.66
N ALA A 44 3.65 10.31 4.38
CA ALA A 44 4.90 9.72 3.92
C ALA A 44 6.13 10.44 4.52
N ALA A 45 6.15 11.77 4.49
CA ALA A 45 7.21 12.59 5.10
C ALA A 45 7.33 12.37 6.62
N ALA A 46 6.23 12.02 7.30
CA ALA A 46 6.21 11.66 8.71
C ALA A 46 6.53 10.17 8.98
N GLY A 47 6.93 9.39 7.97
CA GLY A 47 7.24 7.96 8.10
C GLY A 47 6.02 7.05 8.32
N GLY A 48 4.82 7.55 8.02
CA GLY A 48 3.55 6.87 8.16
C GLY A 48 3.08 6.09 6.92
N LEU A 49 3.79 6.20 5.79
CA LEU A 49 3.50 5.47 4.56
C LEU A 49 4.40 4.22 4.47
N ARG A 50 3.81 3.03 4.33
CA ARG A 50 4.55 1.75 4.32
C ARG A 50 3.85 0.68 3.49
N LEU A 51 4.62 -0.19 2.85
CA LEU A 51 4.13 -1.48 2.36
C LEU A 51 4.29 -2.51 3.48
N VAL A 52 3.29 -3.34 3.67
CA VAL A 52 3.33 -4.46 4.61
C VAL A 52 3.02 -5.71 3.84
N VAL A 53 3.92 -6.68 3.89
CA VAL A 53 3.75 -7.95 3.21
C VAL A 53 3.64 -9.03 4.25
N GLU A 54 2.56 -9.80 4.17
CA GLU A 54 2.29 -10.91 5.06
C GLU A 54 2.34 -12.20 4.24
N HIS A 55 3.23 -13.11 4.65
CA HIS A 55 3.38 -14.42 4.04
C HIS A 55 2.55 -15.47 4.77
N THR A 56 2.20 -16.54 4.06
CA THR A 56 1.42 -17.66 4.60
C THR A 56 2.17 -18.50 5.62
N ASP A 57 3.50 -18.51 5.55
CA ASP A 57 4.41 -19.15 6.53
C ASP A 57 4.51 -18.39 7.86
N GLY A 58 3.86 -17.23 7.95
CA GLY A 58 3.88 -16.38 9.12
C GLY A 58 4.95 -15.28 9.08
N ALA A 59 5.81 -15.21 8.06
CA ALA A 59 6.72 -14.09 7.90
C ALA A 59 5.94 -12.80 7.61
N ARG A 60 6.47 -11.68 8.10
CA ARG A 60 5.96 -10.35 7.80
C ARG A 60 7.13 -9.39 7.64
N HIS A 61 7.12 -8.63 6.55
CA HIS A 61 8.08 -7.56 6.35
C HIS A 61 7.35 -6.24 6.10
N THR A 62 7.98 -5.14 6.48
CA THR A 62 7.44 -3.80 6.30
C THR A 62 8.48 -2.93 5.63
N VAL A 63 8.10 -2.31 4.52
CA VAL A 63 8.96 -1.43 3.75
C VAL A 63 8.47 0.01 3.97
N PRO A 64 9.28 0.88 4.59
CA PRO A 64 8.93 2.30 4.67
C PRO A 64 8.94 2.91 3.27
N LEU A 65 7.94 3.73 2.99
CA LEU A 65 7.83 4.48 1.75
C LEU A 65 8.03 5.97 2.03
N THR A 66 8.71 6.63 1.11
CA THR A 66 9.05 8.04 1.16
C THR A 66 7.99 8.90 0.48
N ARG A 67 8.16 10.22 0.57
CA ARG A 67 7.37 11.15 -0.22
C ARG A 67 7.51 10.91 -1.72
N THR A 68 8.71 10.58 -2.20
CA THR A 68 8.95 10.30 -3.63
C THR A 68 8.13 9.10 -4.08
N ASP A 69 8.05 8.05 -3.26
CA ASP A 69 7.25 6.86 -3.57
C ASP A 69 5.76 7.15 -3.64
N ALA A 70 5.26 8.13 -2.87
CA ALA A 70 3.85 8.54 -2.94
C ALA A 70 3.47 9.18 -4.28
N ASP A 71 4.42 9.84 -4.94
CA ASP A 71 4.25 10.52 -6.23
C ASP A 71 4.62 9.64 -7.43
N GLU A 72 5.28 8.51 -7.19
CA GLU A 72 5.65 7.54 -8.22
C GLU A 72 4.48 6.61 -8.58
N ARG A 73 4.52 6.03 -9.78
CA ARG A 73 3.55 5.07 -10.27
C ARG A 73 3.51 3.82 -9.38
N LEU A 74 2.30 3.36 -9.09
CA LEU A 74 2.08 2.22 -8.21
C LEU A 74 2.89 0.97 -8.63
N LEU A 75 2.86 0.61 -9.92
CA LEU A 75 3.60 -0.56 -10.41
C LEU A 75 5.12 -0.39 -10.37
N VAL A 76 5.63 0.84 -10.48
CA VAL A 76 7.07 1.10 -10.40
C VAL A 76 7.55 0.87 -8.97
N VAL A 77 6.83 1.41 -7.98
CA VAL A 77 7.15 1.20 -6.55
C VAL A 77 7.04 -0.28 -6.19
N LEU A 78 5.96 -0.95 -6.61
CA LEU A 78 5.83 -2.39 -6.37
C LEU A 78 6.93 -3.19 -7.07
N GLY A 79 7.32 -2.80 -8.29
CA GLY A 79 8.42 -3.42 -9.03
C GLY A 79 9.76 -3.31 -8.32
N ALA A 80 10.08 -2.12 -7.78
CA ALA A 80 11.31 -1.88 -7.02
C ALA A 80 11.45 -2.77 -5.78
N HIS A 81 10.34 -3.27 -5.24
CA HIS A 81 10.30 -4.17 -4.10
C HIS A 81 9.98 -5.63 -4.45
N GLY A 82 9.91 -5.98 -5.75
CA GLY A 82 9.56 -7.34 -6.19
C GLY A 82 8.12 -7.74 -5.86
N LEU A 83 7.22 -6.77 -5.73
CA LEU A 83 5.80 -6.91 -5.35
C LEU A 83 4.83 -6.69 -6.52
N ALA A 84 5.33 -6.40 -7.73
CA ALA A 84 4.49 -6.10 -8.90
C ALA A 84 3.64 -7.29 -9.38
N ARG A 85 3.97 -8.52 -8.98
CA ARG A 85 3.19 -9.72 -9.28
C ARG A 85 2.51 -10.27 -8.01
N PRO A 86 1.20 -10.52 -8.05
CA PRO A 86 0.50 -11.24 -7.00
C PRO A 86 1.10 -12.65 -6.86
N THR A 87 1.17 -13.15 -5.62
CA THR A 87 1.52 -14.55 -5.37
C THR A 87 0.59 -15.12 -4.31
N ALA A 88 0.17 -16.37 -4.45
CA ALA A 88 -0.71 -17.03 -3.46
C ALA A 88 -0.05 -17.17 -2.07
N THR A 89 1.28 -17.03 -2.01
CA THR A 89 2.10 -17.17 -0.80
C THR A 89 2.25 -15.88 0.00
N ARG A 90 1.77 -14.74 -0.50
CA ARG A 90 1.85 -13.45 0.21
C ARG A 90 0.68 -12.53 -0.10
N ARG A 91 0.33 -11.70 0.87
CA ARG A 91 -0.63 -10.60 0.73
C ARG A 91 0.08 -9.28 0.97
N VAL A 92 -0.18 -8.29 0.14
CA VAL A 92 0.48 -6.98 0.21
C VAL A 92 -0.55 -5.95 0.66
N PHE A 93 -0.16 -5.12 1.62
CA PHE A 93 -0.99 -4.07 2.17
C PHE A 93 -0.29 -2.74 2.09
N LEU A 94 -0.99 -1.71 1.63
CA LEU A 94 -0.50 -0.33 1.64
C LEU A 94 -1.07 0.39 2.86
N ARG A 95 -0.19 0.80 3.77
CA ARG A 95 -0.54 1.55 4.97
C ARG A 95 -0.21 3.02 4.80
N CYS A 96 -1.17 3.88 5.09
CA CYS A 96 -1.01 5.34 5.17
C CYS A 96 -1.57 5.83 6.52
N GLY A 97 -0.68 5.98 7.52
CA GLY A 97 -1.04 6.38 8.87
C GLY A 97 -1.90 5.33 9.58
N ARG A 98 -3.21 5.62 9.74
CA ARG A 98 -4.21 4.68 10.29
C ARG A 98 -4.96 3.89 9.21
N LYS A 99 -4.75 4.22 7.93
CA LYS A 99 -5.45 3.60 6.80
C LYS A 99 -4.64 2.46 6.22
N VAL A 100 -5.35 1.43 5.76
CA VAL A 100 -4.78 0.22 5.19
C VAL A 100 -5.65 -0.18 4.01
N LEU A 101 -4.99 -0.42 2.88
CA LEU A 101 -5.57 -1.00 1.67
C LEU A 101 -4.90 -2.35 1.43
N GLU A 102 -5.64 -3.31 0.90
CA GLU A 102 -5.06 -4.52 0.34
C GLU A 102 -4.75 -4.32 -1.15
N LEU A 103 -3.60 -4.81 -1.59
CA LEU A 103 -3.19 -4.85 -2.98
C LEU A 103 -3.34 -6.29 -3.47
N THR A 104 -4.29 -6.52 -4.38
CA THR A 104 -4.71 -7.86 -4.85
C THR A 104 -4.21 -8.16 -6.25
#